data_AF-A0A6G0YQ28-F1
#
_entry.id   AF-A0A6G0YQ28-F1
#
_cell.length_a   1.000
_cell.length_b   1.000
_cell.length_c   1.000
_cell.angle_alpha   90.00
_cell.angle_beta   90.00
_cell.angle_gamma   90.00
#
_symmetry.space_group_name_H-M   'P 1'
#
loop_
_entity.id
_entity.type
_entity.pdbx_description
1 polymer ?
#
loop_
_entity_poly.entity_id
_entity_poly.type
_entity_poly.pdbx_seq_one_letter_code
_entity_poly.pdbx_strand_id
1 'polypeptide(L)'
;MGRDRNQEYSYFFSILKYLLNLIFIYNWLFHYFLCLQGTKVCDIGDDVKETLRKFRFRKTTKNAALIMKVDREKQQVCVDEMLDDVTLEELREILPGHQPRYIIYCCKMEHGDGRVSFPMCFIYFTPRDSHMELQIMYAGTKMALQREANLTRVYEVRELDEMTDEWLQDCVMGK
;
A
#
# COMPACT_ATOMS: atom_id res chain seq x y z
N MET A 1 62.76 -12.63 15.37
CA MET A 1 61.56 -12.84 14.53
C MET A 1 60.91 -11.48 14.26
N GLY A 2 61.33 -10.78 13.20
CA GLY A 2 60.72 -9.52 12.79
C GLY A 2 59.54 -9.80 11.87
N ARG A 3 58.32 -9.42 12.28
CA ARG A 3 57.14 -9.49 11.43
C ARG A 3 57.31 -8.57 10.23
N ASP A 4 57.18 -9.13 9.03
CA ASP A 4 57.33 -8.41 7.76
C ASP A 4 56.17 -7.44 7.56
N ARG A 5 56.39 -6.18 7.95
CA ARG A 5 55.39 -5.11 7.91
C ARG A 5 54.82 -4.89 6.51
N ASN A 6 55.58 -5.18 5.45
CA ASN A 6 55.12 -4.99 4.08
C ASN A 6 53.96 -5.92 3.69
N GLN A 7 53.93 -7.12 4.28
CA GLN A 7 52.88 -8.09 4.01
C GLN A 7 51.57 -7.73 4.75
N GLU A 8 51.66 -7.20 5.99
CA GLU A 8 50.52 -6.63 6.71
C GLU A 8 49.89 -5.43 5.96
N TYR A 9 50.70 -4.52 5.39
CA TYR A 9 50.17 -3.41 4.60
C TYR A 9 49.45 -3.89 3.34
N SER A 10 49.97 -4.91 2.65
CA SER A 10 49.32 -5.48 1.46
C SER A 10 47.94 -6.08 1.78
N TYR A 11 47.82 -6.82 2.89
CA TYR A 11 46.53 -7.35 3.35
C TYR A 11 45.56 -6.23 3.76
N PHE A 12 46.06 -5.19 4.42
CA PHE A 12 45.25 -4.03 4.79
C PHE A 12 44.68 -3.31 3.55
N PHE A 13 45.51 -3.08 2.53
CA PHE A 13 45.06 -2.47 1.26
C PHE A 13 44.05 -3.36 0.51
N SER A 14 44.21 -4.68 0.56
CA SER A 14 43.26 -5.63 -0.04
C SER A 14 41.90 -5.56 0.66
N ILE A 15 41.88 -5.63 1.99
CA ILE A 15 40.65 -5.54 2.80
C ILE A 15 39.94 -4.20 2.57
N LEU A 16 40.69 -3.09 2.49
CA LEU A 16 40.13 -1.77 2.23
C LEU A 16 39.45 -1.70 0.85
N LYS A 17 40.05 -2.32 -0.19
CA LYS A 17 39.43 -2.44 -1.52
C LYS A 17 38.15 -3.29 -1.50
N TYR A 18 38.14 -4.40 -0.75
CA TYR A 18 36.94 -5.23 -0.59
C TYR A 18 35.82 -4.49 0.13
N LEU A 19 36.13 -3.77 1.21
CA LEU A 19 35.14 -2.97 1.95
C LEU A 19 34.60 -1.83 1.10
N LEU A 20 35.45 -1.13 0.36
CA LEU A 20 35.00 -0.11 -0.61
C LEU A 20 34.09 -0.71 -1.67
N ASN A 21 34.46 -1.85 -2.28
CA ASN A 21 33.60 -2.53 -3.26
C ASN A 21 32.26 -2.99 -2.64
N LEU A 22 32.27 -3.51 -1.41
CA LEU A 22 31.04 -3.87 -0.70
C LEU A 22 30.15 -2.63 -0.54
N ILE A 23 30.71 -1.51 -0.08
CA ILE A 23 29.97 -0.25 0.07
C ILE A 23 29.41 0.20 -1.28
N PHE A 24 30.17 0.10 -2.37
CA PHE A 24 29.67 0.41 -3.71
C PHE A 24 28.52 -0.51 -4.13
N ILE A 25 28.63 -1.82 -3.90
CA ILE A 25 27.57 -2.79 -4.22
C ILE A 25 26.32 -2.54 -3.37
N TYR A 26 26.47 -2.29 -2.07
CA TYR A 26 25.34 -1.96 -1.20
C TYR A 26 24.69 -0.63 -1.58
N ASN A 27 25.48 0.38 -1.96
CA ASN A 27 24.95 1.67 -2.39
C ASN A 27 24.27 1.56 -3.76
N TRP A 28 24.78 0.70 -4.65
CA TRP A 28 24.18 0.42 -5.95
C TRP A 28 22.89 -0.41 -5.82
N LEU A 29 22.88 -1.43 -4.96
CA LEU A 29 21.69 -2.20 -4.60
C LEU A 29 20.65 -1.33 -3.87
N PHE A 30 21.09 -0.43 -2.99
CA PHE A 30 20.22 0.53 -2.31
C PHE A 30 19.64 1.55 -3.28
N HIS A 31 20.43 2.04 -4.24
CA HIS A 31 19.96 2.92 -5.32
C HIS A 31 18.98 2.19 -6.24
N TYR A 32 19.24 0.93 -6.59
CA TYR A 32 18.34 0.10 -7.40
C TYR A 32 17.04 -0.22 -6.65
N PHE A 33 17.12 -0.49 -5.35
CA PHE A 33 15.99 -0.67 -4.45
C PHE A 33 15.16 0.62 -4.30
N LEU A 34 15.80 1.79 -4.23
CA LEU A 34 15.14 3.09 -4.27
C LEU A 34 14.49 3.38 -5.63
N CYS A 35 15.13 2.96 -6.73
CA CYS A 35 14.61 3.13 -8.09
C CYS A 35 13.33 2.29 -8.32
N LEU A 36 13.24 1.10 -7.72
CA LEU A 36 12.04 0.25 -7.73
C LEU A 36 10.83 0.86 -7.00
N GLN A 37 11.01 1.88 -6.17
CA GLN A 37 9.91 2.54 -5.46
C GLN A 37 9.24 3.69 -6.24
N GLY A 38 9.68 3.94 -7.49
CA GLY A 38 9.41 5.22 -8.17
C GLY A 38 8.71 5.20 -9.53
N THR A 39 8.49 4.05 -10.17
CA THR A 39 7.83 4.03 -11.49
C THR A 39 6.32 3.92 -11.34
N LYS A 40 5.64 5.07 -11.41
CA LYS A 40 4.18 5.15 -11.54
C LYS A 40 3.77 4.37 -12.80
N VAL A 41 3.10 3.22 -12.62
CA VAL A 41 2.67 2.35 -13.73
C VAL A 41 1.37 2.86 -14.35
N CYS A 42 0.44 3.38 -13.53
CA CYS A 42 -0.83 3.89 -14.00
C CYS A 42 -1.07 5.34 -13.55
N ASP A 43 -1.75 6.11 -14.41
CA ASP A 43 -2.14 7.48 -14.14
C ASP A 43 -3.33 7.57 -13.17
N ILE A 44 -3.37 8.63 -12.37
CA ILE A 44 -4.49 8.93 -11.47
C ILE A 44 -5.13 10.19 -12.02
N GLY A 45 -6.31 10.05 -12.63
CA GLY A 45 -7.06 11.15 -13.21
C GLY A 45 -7.52 12.17 -12.17
N ASP A 46 -7.75 13.40 -12.61
CA ASP A 46 -8.21 14.48 -11.72
C ASP A 46 -9.62 14.23 -11.20
N ASP A 47 -10.44 13.47 -11.93
CA ASP A 47 -11.74 12.96 -11.52
C ASP A 47 -11.65 12.05 -10.29
N VAL A 48 -10.67 11.14 -10.26
CA VAL A 48 -10.41 10.28 -9.11
C VAL A 48 -9.88 11.10 -7.94
N LYS A 49 -8.95 12.03 -8.18
CA LYS A 49 -8.44 12.93 -7.12
C LYS A 49 -9.55 13.77 -6.49
N GLU A 50 -10.46 14.31 -7.31
CA GLU A 50 -11.62 15.05 -6.84
C GLU A 50 -12.55 14.14 -6.01
N THR A 51 -12.77 12.92 -6.47
CA THR A 51 -13.58 11.92 -5.75
C THR A 51 -12.95 11.55 -4.41
N LEU A 52 -11.64 11.30 -4.36
CA LEU A 52 -10.89 11.06 -3.13
C LEU A 52 -11.04 12.22 -2.14
N ARG A 53 -10.90 13.46 -2.63
CA ARG A 53 -11.08 14.67 -1.82
C ARG A 53 -12.50 14.77 -1.29
N LYS A 54 -13.51 14.57 -2.14
CA LYS A 54 -14.93 14.60 -1.76
C LYS A 54 -15.23 13.54 -0.71
N PHE A 55 -14.78 12.30 -0.91
CA PHE A 55 -15.00 11.19 0.02
C PHE A 55 -14.34 11.46 1.38
N ARG A 56 -13.10 11.94 1.40
CA ARG A 56 -12.36 12.26 2.63
C ARG A 56 -13.04 13.33 3.49
N PHE A 57 -13.55 14.39 2.86
CA PHE A 57 -14.16 15.52 3.57
C PHE A 57 -15.67 15.38 3.76
N ARG A 58 -16.26 14.26 3.33
CA ARG A 58 -17.68 14.04 3.46
C ARG A 58 -18.06 13.91 4.93
N LYS A 59 -19.22 14.46 5.29
CA LYS A 59 -19.79 14.31 6.63
C LYS A 59 -20.71 13.11 6.60
N THR A 60 -20.29 12.01 7.22
CA THR A 60 -21.07 10.79 7.27
C THR A 60 -21.15 10.27 8.68
N THR A 61 -22.33 9.74 9.01
CA THR A 61 -22.66 9.14 10.30
C THR A 61 -22.75 7.61 10.25
N LYS A 62 -22.49 7.03 9.07
CA LYS A 62 -22.63 5.61 8.72
C LYS A 62 -21.32 5.05 8.15
N ASN A 63 -21.26 3.75 7.92
CA ASN A 63 -20.15 3.15 7.22
C ASN A 63 -20.20 3.51 5.73
N ALA A 64 -19.05 3.53 5.06
CA ALA A 64 -18.98 3.82 3.64
C ALA A 64 -17.72 3.26 2.99
N ALA A 65 -17.82 2.91 1.72
CA ALA A 65 -16.69 2.41 0.94
C ALA A 65 -16.56 3.16 -0.39
N LEU A 66 -15.33 3.49 -0.77
CA LEU A 66 -14.96 3.90 -2.12
C LEU A 66 -14.06 2.83 -2.72
N ILE A 67 -14.56 2.13 -3.75
CA ILE A 67 -13.85 1.09 -4.47
C ILE A 67 -13.27 1.70 -5.74
N MET A 68 -11.99 1.45 -5.98
CA MET A 68 -11.27 1.89 -7.16
C MET A 68 -10.55 0.70 -7.80
N LYS A 69 -10.41 0.77 -9.12
CA LYS A 69 -9.73 -0.24 -9.93
C LYS A 69 -8.76 0.42 -10.92
N VAL A 70 -7.91 -0.41 -11.51
CA VAL A 70 -7.09 -0.01 -12.65
C VAL A 70 -7.80 -0.41 -13.93
N ASP A 71 -8.06 0.55 -14.80
CA ASP A 71 -8.42 0.34 -16.19
C ASP A 71 -7.16 -0.07 -16.96
N ARG A 72 -7.12 -1.32 -17.42
CA ARG A 72 -5.95 -1.89 -18.11
C ARG A 72 -5.69 -1.23 -19.46
N GLU A 73 -6.75 -0.88 -20.18
CA GLU A 73 -6.63 -0.31 -21.54
C GLU A 73 -6.12 1.12 -21.48
N LYS A 74 -6.61 1.89 -20.51
CA LYS A 74 -6.21 3.29 -20.32
C LYS A 74 -4.98 3.47 -19.42
N GLN A 75 -4.53 2.40 -18.76
CA GLN A 75 -3.49 2.42 -17.73
C GLN A 75 -3.76 3.51 -16.69
N GLN A 76 -5.00 3.58 -16.20
CA GLN A 76 -5.48 4.64 -15.31
C GLN A 76 -6.27 4.06 -14.14
N VAL A 77 -6.15 4.68 -12.97
CA VAL A 77 -7.04 4.41 -11.84
C VAL A 77 -8.40 5.04 -12.15
N CYS A 78 -9.47 4.30 -11.93
CA CYS A 78 -10.84 4.77 -12.04
C CYS A 78 -11.65 4.34 -10.80
N VAL A 79 -12.71 5.09 -10.53
CA VAL A 79 -13.71 4.71 -9.52
C VAL A 79 -14.49 3.51 -10.06
N ASP A 80 -14.58 2.45 -9.28
CA ASP A 80 -15.42 1.29 -9.58
C ASP A 80 -16.83 1.55 -9.04
N GLU A 81 -16.93 1.69 -7.72
CA GLU A 81 -18.19 1.90 -7.02
C GLU A 81 -18.00 2.78 -5.77
N MET A 82 -19.06 3.50 -5.38
CA MET A 82 -19.13 4.21 -4.10
C MET A 82 -20.37 3.72 -3.35
N LEU A 83 -20.15 3.21 -2.15
CA LEU A 83 -21.17 2.56 -1.34
C LEU A 83 -21.37 3.35 -0.04
N ASP A 84 -22.64 3.53 0.31
CA ASP A 84 -23.08 4.17 1.53
C ASP A 84 -23.81 3.16 2.42
N ASP A 85 -23.60 3.24 3.73
CA ASP A 85 -24.26 2.37 4.71
C ASP A 85 -23.98 0.87 4.52
N VAL A 86 -22.74 0.54 4.17
CA VAL A 86 -22.30 -0.83 3.88
C VAL A 86 -21.47 -1.40 5.04
N THR A 87 -21.73 -2.64 5.44
CA THR A 87 -20.87 -3.35 6.42
C THR A 87 -19.64 -3.94 5.76
N LEU A 88 -18.68 -4.44 6.55
CA LEU A 88 -17.48 -5.05 5.99
C LEU A 88 -17.79 -6.38 5.29
N GLU A 89 -18.76 -7.14 5.81
CA GLU A 89 -19.27 -8.39 5.23
C GLU A 89 -19.94 -8.13 3.88
N GLU A 90 -20.84 -7.17 3.80
CA GLU A 90 -21.49 -6.79 2.54
C GLU A 90 -20.45 -6.31 1.52
N LEU A 91 -19.46 -5.54 1.98
CA LEU A 91 -18.36 -5.10 1.12
C LEU A 91 -17.55 -6.29 0.56
N ARG A 92 -17.33 -7.35 1.36
CA ARG A 92 -16.66 -8.58 0.88
C ARG A 92 -17.43 -9.26 -0.22
N GLU A 93 -18.76 -9.32 -0.11
CA GLU A 93 -19.62 -9.96 -1.12
C GLU A 93 -19.64 -9.20 -2.44
N ILE A 94 -19.45 -7.88 -2.39
CA ILE A 94 -19.38 -7.01 -3.57
C ILE A 94 -18.00 -7.12 -4.26
N LEU A 95 -16.93 -7.34 -3.49
CA LEU A 95 -15.57 -7.36 -4.04
C LEU A 95 -15.29 -8.61 -4.91
N PRO A 96 -14.62 -8.46 -6.06
CA PRO A 96 -14.31 -9.58 -6.93
C PRO A 96 -13.17 -10.45 -6.36
N GLY A 97 -13.42 -11.72 -6.09
CA GLY A 97 -12.42 -12.62 -5.46
C GLY A 97 -11.12 -12.88 -6.26
N HIS A 98 -11.09 -12.58 -7.56
CA HIS A 98 -9.93 -12.87 -8.43
C HIS A 98 -9.25 -11.63 -9.02
N GLN A 99 -9.68 -10.42 -8.65
CA GLN A 99 -9.12 -9.17 -9.17
C GLN A 99 -8.77 -8.22 -8.04
N PRO A 100 -7.60 -7.54 -8.09
CA PRO A 100 -7.23 -6.56 -7.09
C PRO A 100 -8.17 -5.36 -7.08
N ARG A 101 -8.32 -4.73 -5.92
CA ARG A 101 -9.08 -3.50 -5.71
C ARG A 101 -8.38 -2.61 -4.69
N TYR A 102 -8.44 -1.30 -4.91
CA TYR A 102 -8.14 -0.33 -3.86
C TYR A 102 -9.45 0.09 -3.23
N ILE A 103 -9.50 0.08 -1.92
CA ILE A 103 -10.71 0.37 -1.17
C ILE A 103 -10.36 1.44 -0.15
N ILE A 104 -11.16 2.49 -0.06
CA ILE A 104 -11.15 3.38 1.09
C ILE A 104 -12.40 3.09 1.90
N TYR A 105 -12.22 2.51 3.08
CA TYR A 105 -13.31 2.17 3.97
C TYR A 105 -13.36 3.12 5.15
N CYS A 106 -14.53 3.69 5.39
CA CYS A 106 -14.85 4.53 6.53
C CYS A 106 -15.74 3.72 7.46
N CYS A 107 -15.24 3.40 8.66
CA CYS A 107 -15.96 2.62 9.65
C CYS A 107 -16.40 3.50 10.81
N LYS A 108 -17.65 3.38 11.24
CA LYS A 108 -18.15 3.97 12.48
C LYS A 108 -17.64 3.13 13.65
N MET A 109 -16.85 3.74 14.52
CA MET A 109 -16.37 3.10 15.74
C MET A 109 -16.87 3.82 16.98
N GLU A 110 -17.51 3.07 17.86
CA GLU A 110 -17.95 3.53 19.18
C GLU A 110 -16.90 3.10 20.22
N HIS A 111 -16.36 4.07 20.94
CA HIS A 111 -15.36 3.86 21.97
C HIS A 111 -16.04 3.61 23.31
N GLY A 112 -15.36 2.90 24.22
CA GLY A 112 -15.89 2.59 25.55
C GLY A 112 -16.17 3.82 26.44
N ASP A 113 -15.63 4.99 26.08
CA ASP A 113 -15.91 6.28 26.72
C ASP A 113 -17.14 7.01 26.12
N GLY A 114 -17.85 6.37 25.19
CA GLY A 114 -19.04 6.91 24.51
C GLY A 114 -18.73 7.81 23.32
N ARG A 115 -17.45 8.02 22.97
CA ARG A 115 -17.08 8.79 21.76
C ARG A 115 -17.32 7.96 20.52
N VAL A 116 -17.77 8.63 19.45
CA VAL A 116 -17.90 8.01 18.12
C VAL A 116 -16.85 8.62 17.20
N SER A 117 -16.16 7.77 16.46
CA SER A 117 -15.15 8.16 15.48
C SER A 117 -15.41 7.48 14.15
N PHE A 118 -14.90 8.09 13.08
CA PHE A 118 -15.02 7.59 11.71
C PHE A 118 -13.64 7.42 11.06
N PRO A 119 -12.80 6.50 11.56
CA PRO A 119 -11.52 6.22 10.95
C PRO A 119 -11.68 5.77 9.49
N MET A 120 -10.91 6.41 8.61
CA MET A 120 -10.76 6.00 7.21
C MET A 120 -9.48 5.18 7.03
N CYS A 121 -9.60 4.06 6.33
CA CYS A 121 -8.52 3.13 6.07
C CYS A 121 -8.40 2.90 4.56
N PHE A 122 -7.16 2.86 4.06
CA PHE A 122 -6.85 2.42 2.71
C PHE A 122 -6.57 0.92 2.74
N ILE A 123 -7.40 0.13 2.08
CA ILE A 123 -7.26 -1.32 1.99
C ILE A 123 -6.86 -1.64 0.55
N TYR A 124 -5.70 -2.28 0.41
CA TYR A 124 -5.23 -2.84 -0.84
C TYR A 124 -5.54 -4.33 -0.87
N PHE A 125 -6.65 -4.68 -1.53
CA PHE A 125 -6.98 -6.08 -1.77
C PHE A 125 -6.28 -6.57 -3.03
N THR A 126 -5.46 -7.62 -2.90
CA THR A 126 -4.70 -8.22 -4.00
C THR A 126 -4.71 -9.75 -3.90
N PRO A 127 -5.71 -10.42 -4.49
CA PRO A 127 -5.80 -11.87 -4.41
C PRO A 127 -4.62 -12.55 -5.11
N ARG A 128 -4.14 -13.66 -4.53
CA ARG A 128 -2.97 -14.39 -5.04
C ARG A 128 -3.18 -14.93 -6.45
N ASP A 129 -4.42 -15.26 -6.79
CA ASP A 129 -4.82 -15.83 -8.08
C ASP A 129 -5.03 -14.78 -9.18
N SER A 130 -4.83 -13.49 -8.88
CA SER A 130 -4.90 -12.45 -9.91
C SER A 130 -3.82 -12.63 -10.96
N HIS A 131 -4.14 -12.24 -12.20
CA HIS A 131 -3.17 -12.16 -13.29
C HIS A 131 -1.95 -11.30 -12.90
N MET A 132 -0.74 -11.81 -13.16
CA MET A 132 0.53 -11.19 -12.74
C MET A 132 0.68 -9.76 -13.25
N GLU A 133 0.33 -9.50 -14.51
CA GLU A 133 0.36 -8.15 -15.09
C GLU A 133 -0.50 -7.17 -14.28
N LEU A 134 -1.69 -7.60 -13.82
CA LEU A 134 -2.58 -6.76 -13.04
C LEU A 134 -2.00 -6.53 -11.64
N GLN A 135 -1.42 -7.55 -11.02
CA GLN A 135 -0.73 -7.40 -9.73
C GLN A 135 0.42 -6.38 -9.83
N ILE A 136 1.19 -6.39 -10.93
CA ILE A 136 2.27 -5.42 -11.17
C ILE A 136 1.70 -4.01 -11.33
N MET A 137 0.65 -3.83 -12.15
CA MET A 137 0.00 -2.52 -12.33
C MET A 137 -0.51 -1.94 -11.00
N TYR A 138 -1.16 -2.76 -10.19
CA TYR A 138 -1.65 -2.34 -8.88
C TYR A 138 -0.53 -2.10 -7.87
N ALA A 139 0.49 -2.95 -7.81
CA ALA A 139 1.61 -2.76 -6.89
C ALA A 139 2.39 -1.47 -7.20
N GLY A 140 2.67 -1.22 -8.49
CA GLY A 140 3.38 -0.02 -8.93
C GLY A 140 2.59 1.28 -8.74
N THR A 141 1.25 1.21 -8.68
CA THR A 141 0.38 2.38 -8.53
C THR A 141 -0.03 2.63 -7.08
N LYS A 142 0.03 1.62 -6.20
CA LYS A 142 -0.39 1.65 -4.79
C LYS A 142 0.16 2.88 -4.05
N MET A 143 1.47 3.09 -4.08
CA MET A 143 2.10 4.17 -3.31
C MET A 143 1.71 5.56 -3.81
N ALA A 144 1.50 5.72 -5.12
CA ALA A 144 1.05 6.98 -5.69
C ALA A 144 -0.39 7.27 -5.25
N LEU A 145 -1.28 6.28 -5.35
CA LEU A 145 -2.68 6.44 -4.97
C LEU A 145 -2.85 6.66 -3.46
N GLN A 146 -2.08 5.96 -2.64
CA GLN A 146 -2.05 6.17 -1.18
C GLN A 146 -1.64 7.60 -0.83
N ARG A 147 -0.61 8.14 -1.51
CA ARG A 147 -0.15 9.53 -1.33
C ARG A 147 -1.24 10.52 -1.70
N GLU A 148 -1.95 10.29 -2.81
CA GLU A 148 -3.06 11.16 -3.23
C GLU A 148 -4.27 11.08 -2.30
N ALA A 149 -4.59 9.90 -1.77
CA ALA A 149 -5.65 9.72 -0.78
C ALA A 149 -5.30 10.37 0.58
N ASN A 150 -4.00 10.57 0.86
CA ASN A 150 -3.47 11.13 2.11
C ASN A 150 -4.02 10.41 3.35
N LEU A 151 -4.02 9.09 3.30
CA LEU A 151 -4.42 8.19 4.39
C LEU A 151 -3.18 7.54 5.01
N THR A 152 -3.15 7.51 6.34
CA THR A 152 -2.04 6.93 7.11
C THR A 152 -2.29 5.46 7.48
N ARG A 153 -3.55 5.08 7.65
CA ARG A 153 -3.96 3.70 7.92
C ARG A 153 -4.07 2.94 6.61
N VAL A 154 -3.10 2.07 6.36
CA VAL A 154 -2.94 1.37 5.09
C VAL A 154 -2.72 -0.10 5.36
N TYR A 155 -3.60 -0.93 4.82
CA TYR A 155 -3.59 -2.36 5.03
C TYR A 155 -3.57 -3.10 3.68
N GLU A 156 -2.93 -4.26 3.65
CA GLU A 156 -2.92 -5.15 2.50
C GLU A 156 -3.62 -6.44 2.88
N VAL A 157 -4.56 -6.88 2.05
CA VAL A 157 -5.36 -8.08 2.26
C VAL A 157 -5.21 -8.97 1.04
N ARG A 158 -4.95 -10.26 1.23
CA ARG A 158 -4.75 -11.22 0.13
C ARG A 158 -5.90 -12.19 -0.01
N GLU A 159 -6.67 -12.39 1.05
CA GLU A 159 -7.80 -13.29 1.09
C GLU A 159 -8.98 -12.54 1.69
N LEU A 160 -10.14 -12.53 1.00
CA LEU A 160 -11.30 -11.77 1.48
C LEU A 160 -11.78 -12.25 2.85
N ASP A 161 -11.52 -13.52 3.19
CA ASP A 161 -11.86 -14.11 4.48
C ASP A 161 -11.09 -13.51 5.65
N GLU A 162 -9.94 -12.87 5.40
CA GLU A 162 -9.18 -12.12 6.41
C GLU A 162 -9.85 -10.77 6.74
N MET A 163 -10.71 -10.25 5.86
CA MET A 163 -11.30 -8.91 5.99
C MET A 163 -12.52 -8.92 6.92
N THR A 164 -12.33 -9.25 8.20
CA THR A 164 -13.40 -9.32 9.20
C THR A 164 -13.49 -8.07 10.07
N ASP A 165 -14.63 -7.87 10.75
CA ASP A 165 -14.79 -6.79 11.72
C ASP A 165 -13.74 -6.84 12.84
N GLU A 166 -13.38 -8.05 13.29
CA GLU A 166 -12.31 -8.28 14.27
C GLU A 166 -10.97 -7.77 13.74
N TRP A 167 -10.61 -8.17 12.52
CA TRP A 167 -9.38 -7.70 11.86
C TRP A 167 -9.35 -6.17 11.74
N LEU A 168 -10.48 -5.55 11.36
CA LEU A 168 -10.57 -4.10 11.24
C LEU A 168 -10.42 -3.41 12.59
N GLN A 169 -11.03 -3.95 13.65
CA GLN A 169 -10.88 -3.44 15.01
C GLN A 169 -9.43 -3.50 15.47
N ASP A 170 -8.74 -4.62 15.28
CA ASP A 170 -7.33 -4.77 15.65
C ASP A 170 -6.45 -3.76 14.89
N CYS A 171 -6.67 -3.65 13.59
CA CYS A 171 -5.97 -2.71 12.71
C CYS A 171 -6.13 -1.25 13.14
N VAL A 172 -7.33 -0.84 13.55
CA VAL A 172 -7.65 0.57 13.83
C VAL A 172 -7.38 0.96 15.27
N MET A 173 -7.58 0.04 16.22
CA MET A 173 -7.35 0.24 17.64
C MET A 173 -5.88 0.09 18.04
N GLY A 174 -5.03 -0.45 17.16
CA GLY A 174 -3.59 -0.53 17.37
C GLY A 174 -3.20 -1.48 18.50
N LYS A 175 -3.85 -2.65 18.56
CA LYS A 175 -3.41 -3.76 19.42
C LYS A 175 -2.33 -4.59 18.73
#